data_AF-A0A1G3U7D1-F1
#
_entry.id   AF-A0A1G3U7D1-F1
#
_cell.length_a   1.000
_cell.length_b   1.000
_cell.length_c   1.000
_cell.angle_alpha   90.00
_cell.angle_beta   90.00
_cell.angle_gamma   90.00
#
_symmetry.space_group_name_H-M   'P 1'
#
loop_
_entity.id
_entity.type
_entity.pdbx_description
1 polymer ?
#
loop_
_entity_poly.entity_id
_entity_poly.type
_entity_poly.pdbx_seq_one_letter_code
_entity_poly.pdbx_strand_id
1 'polypeptide(L)' 'MSKNIFQNIPKPSMHEFFEELVSKDGVKIERIVSYGHTTTEFDWYDQESDEWVILLKGEAVVSFEDESDVRLKAGDFIN' A
#
# COMPACT_ATOMS: atom_id res chain seq x y z
N MET A 1 18.19 6.79 15.93
CA MET A 1 17.81 7.81 14.92
C MET A 1 16.38 7.56 14.51
N SER A 2 15.50 8.57 14.53
CA SER A 2 14.11 8.41 14.09
C SER A 2 14.03 8.46 12.56
N LYS A 3 13.23 7.59 11.94
CA LYS A 3 12.81 7.71 10.54
C LYS A 3 11.44 8.41 10.49
N ASN A 4 11.06 8.95 9.33
CA ASN A 4 9.77 9.60 9.10
C ASN A 4 9.17 9.12 7.77
N ILE A 5 7.92 8.66 7.80
CA ILE A 5 7.24 8.10 6.63
C ILE A 5 7.07 9.11 5.48
N PHE A 6 6.98 10.40 5.79
CA PHE A 6 6.78 11.48 4.82
C PHE A 6 8.09 12.09 4.29
N GLN A 7 9.24 11.61 4.76
CA GLN A 7 10.55 12.05 4.27
C GLN A 7 11.12 11.09 3.22
N ASN A 8 12.06 11.58 2.41
CA ASN A 8 12.73 10.81 1.35
C ASN A 8 11.73 10.11 0.40
N ILE A 9 10.70 10.85 -0.02
CA ILE A 9 9.73 10.35 -1.00
C ILE A 9 10.43 10.25 -2.36
N PRO A 10 10.48 9.06 -2.99
CA PRO A 10 11.08 8.87 -4.30
C PRO A 10 10.35 9.69 -5.36
N LYS A 11 11.02 10.08 -6.43
CA LYS A 11 10.37 10.75 -7.56
C LYS A 11 9.43 9.76 -8.28
N PRO A 12 8.39 10.25 -8.98
CA PRO A 12 7.51 9.40 -9.79
C PRO A 12 8.29 8.50 -10.75
N SER A 13 7.84 7.26 -10.86
CA SER A 13 8.42 6.22 -11.70
C SER A 13 7.32 5.41 -12.39
N MET A 14 7.67 4.52 -13.32
CA MET A 14 6.70 3.63 -13.97
C MET A 14 6.07 2.61 -12.99
N HIS A 15 6.75 2.33 -11.88
CA HIS A 15 6.29 1.39 -10.85
C HIS A 15 6.16 2.10 -9.50
N GLU A 16 5.35 1.52 -8.64
CA GLU A 16 5.29 1.89 -7.23
C GLU A 16 6.64 1.64 -6.56
N PHE A 17 6.89 2.38 -5.50
CA PHE A 17 8.07 2.17 -4.67
C PHE A 17 7.67 1.47 -3.38
N PHE A 18 8.36 0.37 -3.08
CA PHE A 18 8.17 -0.44 -1.88
C PHE A 18 9.43 -0.35 -1.00
N GLU A 19 9.26 -0.05 0.28
CA GLU A 19 10.34 -0.07 1.28
C GLU A 19 9.91 -0.91 2.50
N GLU A 20 10.63 -2.00 2.73
CA GLU A 20 10.50 -2.77 3.97
C GLU A 20 11.04 -1.94 5.16
N LEU A 21 10.19 -1.66 6.14
CA LEU A 21 10.54 -0.92 7.34
C LEU A 21 10.91 -1.87 8.49
N VAL A 22 10.14 -2.95 8.62
CA VAL A 22 10.32 -4.00 9.62
C VAL A 22 9.96 -5.34 8.98
N SER A 23 10.79 -6.36 9.20
CA SER A 23 10.47 -7.74 8.88
C SER A 23 10.99 -8.63 10.00
N LYS A 24 10.07 -9.22 10.78
CA LYS A 24 10.41 -10.03 11.94
C LYS A 24 9.22 -10.87 12.41
N ASP A 25 9.50 -12.11 12.82
CA ASP A 25 8.55 -13.01 13.51
C ASP A 25 7.19 -13.16 12.79
N GLY A 26 7.21 -13.22 11.45
CA GLY A 26 5.99 -13.36 10.63
C GLY A 26 5.25 -12.05 10.35
N VAL A 27 5.76 -10.91 10.80
CA VAL A 27 5.20 -9.59 10.51
C VAL A 27 6.12 -8.82 9.58
N LYS A 28 5.55 -8.28 8.49
CA LYS A 28 6.19 -7.34 7.57
C LYS A 28 5.44 -6.01 7.64
N ILE A 29 6.17 -4.92 7.86
CA ILE A 29 5.67 -3.56 7.73
C ILE A 29 6.40 -2.91 6.58
N GLU A 30 5.65 -2.50 5.56
CA GLU A 30 6.19 -1.85 4.37
C GLU A 30 5.59 -0.46 4.15
N ARG A 31 6.37 0.40 3.48
CA ARG A 31 5.92 1.69 2.98
C ARG A 31 5.80 1.59 1.47
N ILE A 32 4.62 1.91 0.96
CA ILE A 32 4.33 1.99 -0.45
C ILE A 32 4.17 3.47 -0.85
N VAL A 33 4.80 3.87 -1.95
CA VAL A 33 4.62 5.19 -2.56
C VAL A 33 4.17 5.04 -4.00
N SER A 34 2.95 5.48 -4.25
CA SER A 34 2.28 5.41 -5.55
C SER A 34 2.05 6.81 -6.12
N TYR A 35 2.11 6.93 -7.44
CA TYR A 35 1.88 8.17 -8.19
C TYR A 35 0.73 8.01 -9.19
N GLY A 36 -0.38 7.43 -8.73
CA GLY A 36 -1.53 7.08 -9.58
C GLY A 36 -1.32 5.78 -10.35
N HIS A 37 -0.44 4.90 -9.86
CA HIS A 37 -0.32 3.53 -10.34
C HIS A 37 -1.63 2.77 -10.10
N THR A 38 -1.88 1.78 -10.94
CA THR A 38 -3.08 0.95 -10.87
C THR A 38 -2.68 -0.45 -11.28
N THR A 39 -3.07 -1.43 -10.47
CA THR A 39 -2.92 -2.84 -10.80
C THR A 39 -3.73 -3.15 -12.06
N THR A 40 -3.21 -4.01 -12.94
CA THR A 40 -3.94 -4.37 -14.16
C THR A 40 -5.20 -5.17 -13.80
N GLU A 41 -6.28 -5.03 -14.56
CA GLU A 41 -7.60 -5.66 -14.29
C GLU A 41 -7.58 -7.20 -14.15
N PHE A 42 -6.49 -7.86 -14.54
CA PHE A 42 -6.33 -9.31 -14.49
C PHE A 42 -5.34 -9.79 -13.42
N ASP A 43 -4.81 -8.89 -12.61
CA ASP A 43 -3.78 -9.19 -11.61
C ASP A 43 -4.36 -9.00 -10.21
N TRP A 44 -4.84 -10.09 -9.62
CA TRP A 44 -5.36 -10.14 -8.26
C TRP A 44 -4.28 -10.65 -7.32
N TYR A 45 -4.10 -9.96 -6.19
CA TYR A 45 -3.20 -10.43 -5.14
C TYR A 45 -3.84 -11.58 -4.36
N ASP A 46 -3.29 -12.79 -4.53
CA ASP A 46 -3.59 -13.97 -3.71
C ASP A 46 -2.33 -14.32 -2.91
N GLN A 47 -2.39 -14.12 -1.59
CA GLN A 47 -1.25 -14.25 -0.68
C GLN A 47 -1.63 -15.07 0.55
N GLU A 48 -0.66 -15.82 1.08
CA GLU A 48 -0.86 -16.66 2.27
C GLU A 48 -0.98 -15.86 3.57
N SER A 49 -0.52 -14.60 3.58
CA SER A 49 -0.52 -13.73 4.75
C SER A 49 -1.71 -12.78 4.74
N ASP A 50 -2.32 -12.57 5.91
CA ASP A 50 -3.28 -11.47 6.11
C ASP A 50 -2.58 -10.12 5.85
N GLU A 51 -3.30 -9.19 5.21
CA GLU A 51 -2.80 -7.85 4.92
C GLU A 51 -3.68 -6.78 5.58
N TRP A 52 -3.03 -5.84 6.26
CA TRP A 52 -3.66 -4.63 6.77
C TRP A 52 -3.03 -3.41 6.11
N VAL A 53 -3.85 -2.57 5.48
CA VAL A 53 -3.41 -1.40 4.72
C VAL A 53 -4.00 -0.13 5.33
N ILE A 54 -3.16 0.90 5.50
CA ILE A 54 -3.59 2.24 5.90
C ILE A 54 -3.11 3.28 4.90
N LEU A 55 -4.01 4.16 4.45
CA LEU A 55 -3.65 5.25 3.57
C LEU A 55 -3.20 6.46 4.39
N LEU A 56 -1.92 6.82 4.32
CA LEU A 56 -1.39 7.94 5.11
C LEU A 56 -1.49 9.30 4.43
N LYS A 57 -1.54 9.34 3.09
CA LYS A 57 -1.64 10.57 2.31
C LYS A 57 -2.16 10.29 0.90
N GLY A 58 -2.99 11.20 0.38
CA GLY A 58 -3.58 11.08 -0.95
C GLY A 58 -4.94 10.38 -0.90
N GLU A 59 -5.28 9.68 -1.98
CA GLU A 59 -6.50 8.89 -2.15
C GLU A 59 -6.14 7.59 -2.87
N ALA A 60 -6.84 6.51 -2.57
CA ALA A 60 -6.66 5.21 -3.21
C ALA A 60 -8.01 4.51 -3.39
N VAL A 61 -8.05 3.53 -4.29
CA VAL A 61 -9.16 2.60 -4.44
C VAL A 61 -8.61 1.19 -4.31
N VAL A 62 -9.26 0.37 -3.49
CA VAL A 62 -8.96 -1.05 -3.36
C VAL A 62 -10.16 -1.83 -3.87
N SER A 63 -9.92 -2.72 -4.81
CA SER A 63 -10.91 -3.63 -5.38
C SER A 63 -10.75 -5.01 -4.76
N PHE A 64 -11.86 -5.74 -4.67
CA PHE A 64 -11.93 -7.12 -4.20
C PHE A 64 -12.69 -7.94 -5.24
N GLU A 65 -12.34 -9.23 -5.40
CA GLU A 65 -12.88 -10.07 -6.48
C GLU A 65 -14.42 -10.16 -6.41
N ASP A 66 -14.96 -10.32 -5.20
CA ASP A 66 -16.39 -10.54 -4.94
C ASP A 66 -17.07 -9.40 -4.14
N GLU A 67 -16.38 -8.28 -3.92
CA GLU A 67 -16.93 -7.15 -3.16
C GLU A 67 -16.86 -5.82 -3.92
N SER A 68 -17.49 -4.78 -3.36
CA SER A 68 -17.46 -3.44 -3.96
C SER A 68 -16.14 -2.74 -3.68
N ASP A 69 -15.69 -1.93 -4.65
CA ASP A 69 -14.53 -1.06 -4.49
C ASP A 69 -14.64 -0.18 -3.24
N VAL A 70 -13.54 -0.13 -2.48
CA VAL A 70 -13.39 0.72 -1.31
C VAL A 70 -12.52 1.92 -1.67
N ARG A 71 -13.06 3.13 -1.51
CA ARG A 71 -12.29 4.38 -1.65
C ARG A 71 -11.71 4.78 -0.31
N LEU A 72 -10.39 4.93 -0.25
CA LEU A 72 -9.66 5.34 0.94
C LEU A 72 -9.24 6.80 0.84
N LYS A 73 -9.42 7.53 1.95
CA LYS A 73 -8.82 8.84 2.21
C LYS A 73 -7.74 8.72 3.26
N ALA A 74 -6.94 9.78 3.41
CA ALA A 74 -5.90 9.82 4.42
C ALA A 74 -6.46 9.54 5.83
N GLY A 75 -5.95 8.49 6.47
CA GLY A 75 -6.36 7.99 7.77
C GLY A 75 -7.23 6.73 7.71
N ASP A 76 -7.83 6.41 6.56
CA ASP A 76 -8.63 5.18 6.39
C ASP A 76 -7.73 3.95 6.31
N PHE A 77 -8.23 2.82 6.81
CA PHE A 77 -7.55 1.54 6.78
C PHE A 77 -8.51 0.39 6.47
N ILE A 78 -7.97 -0.73 6.00
CA ILE A 78 -8.67 -1.97 5.71
C ILE A 78 -7.84 -3.18 6.15
N ASN A 79 -8.52 -4.30 6.39
CA ASN A 79 -7.96 -5.64 6.61
C ASN A 79 -8.67 -6.62 5.68
#